data_AF-A0A919ZZ31-F1
#
_entry.id   AF-A0A919ZZ31-F1
#
_cell.length_a   1.000
_cell.length_b   1.000
_cell.length_c   1.000
_cell.angle_alpha   90.00
_cell.angle_beta   90.00
_cell.angle_gamma   90.00
#
_symmetry.space_group_name_H-M   'P 1'
#
loop_
_entity.id
_entity.type
_entity.pdbx_description
1 polymer ?
#
loop_
_entity_poly.entity_id
_entity_poly.type
_entity_poly.pdbx_seq_one_letter_code
_entity_poly.pdbx_strand_id
1 'polypeptide(L)'
;MRKVMKIAKEPISMETPIGDDEDSNLGDFLEDSSINSPIDDAAVRGLKDATDEILASLTAREAKVLRMRFGIGMNNDHTLEEVGKQFDVTRERIRQIEAKALRKLRHPTRSEVLKASCMNNSFIYY
;
A
#
# COMPACT_ATOMS: atom_id res chain seq x y z
N MET A 1 2.91 37.53 -6.27
CA MET A 1 2.15 38.03 -7.45
C MET A 1 1.94 37.02 -8.60
N ARG A 2 2.59 35.84 -8.66
CA ARG A 2 2.34 34.83 -9.74
C ARG A 2 1.23 33.79 -9.49
N LYS A 3 0.73 33.67 -8.25
CA LYS A 3 -0.38 32.76 -7.91
C LYS A 3 -1.76 33.31 -8.32
N VAL A 4 -1.90 34.64 -8.42
CA VAL A 4 -3.20 35.31 -8.64
C VAL A 4 -3.62 35.25 -10.12
N MET A 5 -2.68 35.28 -11.07
CA MET A 5 -2.97 35.11 -12.51
C MET A 5 -3.29 33.67 -12.95
N LYS A 6 -3.01 32.65 -12.12
CA LYS A 6 -3.37 31.26 -12.45
C LYS A 6 -4.84 30.93 -12.17
N ILE A 7 -5.50 31.73 -11.32
CA ILE A 7 -6.87 31.49 -10.85
C ILE A 7 -7.90 32.18 -11.76
N ALA A 8 -7.49 33.18 -12.55
CA ALA A 8 -8.37 33.98 -13.41
C ALA A 8 -8.53 33.42 -14.85
N LYS A 9 -8.14 32.17 -15.10
CA LYS A 9 -8.36 31.54 -16.41
C LYS A 9 -9.72 30.85 -16.40
N GLU A 10 -10.56 31.17 -17.38
CA GLU A 10 -11.81 30.44 -17.60
C GLU A 10 -11.51 28.97 -17.91
N PRO A 11 -12.35 28.02 -17.42
CA PRO A 11 -12.18 26.61 -17.71
C PRO A 11 -12.29 26.38 -19.22
N ILE A 12 -11.31 25.67 -19.77
CA ILE A 12 -11.28 25.33 -21.20
C ILE A 12 -12.16 24.10 -21.41
N SER A 13 -12.96 24.10 -22.47
CA SER A 13 -13.82 22.96 -22.80
C SER A 13 -12.97 21.74 -23.17
N MET A 14 -13.36 20.56 -22.68
CA MET A 14 -12.73 19.28 -23.05
C MET A 14 -13.00 18.86 -24.51
N GLU A 15 -14.02 19.44 -25.16
CA GLU A 15 -14.33 19.25 -26.57
C GLU A 15 -13.55 20.22 -27.48
N THR A 16 -12.58 20.96 -26.93
CA THR A 16 -11.73 21.83 -27.74
C THR A 16 -10.86 20.96 -28.64
N PRO A 17 -10.98 21.04 -29.98
CA PRO A 17 -10.15 20.25 -30.88
C PRO A 17 -8.68 20.62 -30.70
N ILE A 18 -7.80 19.62 -30.73
CA ILE A 18 -6.36 19.78 -30.60
C ILE A 18 -5.67 19.27 -31.86
N GLY A 19 -4.83 20.11 -32.48
CA GLY A 19 -4.15 19.77 -33.74
C GLY A 19 -5.03 19.91 -34.98
N ASP A 20 -4.52 19.45 -36.13
CA ASP A 20 -5.21 19.46 -37.44
C ASP A 20 -6.06 18.20 -37.68
N ASP A 21 -6.05 17.24 -36.75
CA ASP A 21 -6.83 16.01 -36.82
C ASP A 21 -8.23 16.25 -36.22
N GLU A 22 -9.26 16.24 -37.07
CA GLU A 22 -10.65 16.60 -36.71
C GLU A 22 -11.29 15.69 -35.63
N ASP A 23 -10.68 14.54 -35.33
CA ASP A 23 -11.19 13.56 -34.36
C ASP A 23 -10.52 13.65 -32.97
N SER A 24 -9.53 14.52 -32.76
CA SER A 24 -8.78 14.60 -31.49
C SER A 24 -9.19 15.81 -30.65
N ASN A 25 -9.84 15.55 -29.51
CA ASN A 25 -10.26 16.58 -28.57
C ASN A 25 -9.31 16.69 -27.38
N LEU A 26 -9.27 17.85 -26.73
CA LEU A 26 -8.45 18.11 -25.53
C LEU A 26 -8.70 17.08 -24.42
N GLY A 27 -9.93 16.57 -24.31
CA GLY A 27 -10.30 15.52 -23.37
C GLY A 27 -9.61 14.18 -23.59
N ASP A 28 -9.22 13.86 -24.82
CA ASP A 28 -8.58 12.58 -25.17
C ASP A 28 -7.14 12.49 -24.66
N PHE A 29 -6.54 13.62 -24.27
CA PHE A 29 -5.20 13.73 -23.70
C PHE A 29 -5.20 13.85 -22.17
N LEU A 30 -6.37 13.94 -21.54
CA LEU A 30 -6.49 13.96 -20.09
C LEU A 30 -6.46 12.54 -19.56
N GLU A 31 -5.26 12.08 -19.19
CA GLU A 31 -5.08 10.83 -18.47
C GLU A 31 -5.78 10.90 -17.10
N ASP A 32 -6.58 9.88 -16.79
CA ASP A 32 -7.22 9.77 -15.48
C ASP A 32 -6.20 9.39 -14.41
N SER A 33 -5.61 10.40 -13.78
CA SER A 33 -4.67 10.26 -12.67
C SER A 33 -5.25 9.61 -11.41
N SER A 34 -6.56 9.32 -11.36
CA SER A 34 -7.19 8.65 -10.22
C SER A 34 -7.24 7.12 -10.34
N ILE A 35 -6.96 6.58 -11.53
CA ILE A 35 -6.97 5.15 -11.79
C ILE A 35 -5.55 4.60 -11.62
N ASN A 36 -5.37 3.68 -10.67
CA ASN A 36 -4.10 2.96 -10.54
C ASN A 36 -3.89 2.06 -11.77
N SER A 37 -2.64 1.97 -12.23
CA SER A 37 -2.31 1.01 -13.30
C SER A 37 -2.58 -0.43 -12.84
N PRO A 38 -3.05 -1.33 -13.73
CA PRO A 38 -3.20 -2.75 -13.42
C PRO A 38 -1.92 -3.38 -12.85
N ILE A 39 -0.75 -2.86 -13.24
CA ILE A 39 0.56 -3.28 -12.74
C ILE A 39 0.77 -2.83 -11.29
N ASP A 40 0.38 -1.60 -10.95
CA ASP A 40 0.45 -1.09 -9.58
C ASP A 40 -0.50 -1.86 -8.66
N ASP A 41 -1.71 -2.14 -9.14
CA ASP A 41 -2.67 -2.98 -8.41
C ASP A 41 -2.17 -4.42 -8.23
N ALA A 42 -1.47 -4.98 -9.22
CA ALA A 42 -0.82 -6.28 -9.09
C ALA A 42 0.32 -6.25 -8.07
N ALA A 43 1.13 -5.19 -8.06
CA ALA A 43 2.21 -5.02 -7.08
C ALA A 43 1.66 -4.88 -5.65
N VAL A 44 0.59 -4.11 -5.46
CA VAL A 44 -0.07 -3.95 -4.16
C VAL A 44 -0.67 -5.28 -3.68
N ARG A 45 -1.28 -6.06 -4.59
CA ARG A 45 -1.78 -7.41 -4.27
C ARG A 45 -0.65 -8.37 -3.88
N GLY A 46 0.42 -8.42 -4.66
CA GLY A 46 1.59 -9.26 -4.35
C GLY A 46 2.23 -8.92 -3.00
N LEU A 47 2.29 -7.62 -2.66
CA LEU A 47 2.77 -7.19 -1.35
C LEU A 47 1.85 -7.68 -0.22
N LYS A 48 0.52 -7.58 -0.40
CA LYS A 48 -0.44 -8.09 0.58
C LYS A 48 -0.27 -9.60 0.78
N ASP A 49 -0.21 -10.37 -0.29
CA ASP A 49 -0.08 -11.83 -0.23
C ASP A 49 1.22 -12.24 0.49
N ALA A 50 2.35 -11.59 0.16
CA ALA A 50 3.62 -11.83 0.84
C ALA A 50 3.53 -11.50 2.34
N THR A 51 2.89 -10.40 2.71
CA THR A 51 2.68 -10.07 4.13
C THR A 51 1.80 -11.10 4.83
N ASP A 52 0.76 -11.62 4.18
CA ASP A 52 -0.14 -12.62 4.74
C ASP A 52 0.55 -13.97 4.95
N GLU A 53 1.34 -14.43 3.97
CA GLU A 53 2.14 -15.66 4.07
C GLU A 53 3.10 -15.60 5.26
N ILE A 54 3.74 -14.45 5.44
CA ILE A 54 4.69 -14.23 6.51
C ILE A 54 4.02 -14.16 7.88
N LEU A 55 2.86 -13.50 7.96
CA LEU A 55 2.06 -13.49 9.18
C LEU A 55 1.55 -14.91 9.50
N ALA A 56 1.23 -15.73 8.50
CA ALA A 56 0.83 -17.12 8.69
C ALA A 56 1.98 -17.99 9.25
N SER A 57 3.24 -17.62 8.99
CA SER A 57 4.42 -18.30 9.56
C SER A 57 4.70 -17.99 11.04
N LEU A 58 3.98 -17.02 11.62
CA LEU A 58 4.04 -16.65 13.04
C LEU A 58 2.96 -17.38 13.84
N THR A 59 3.05 -17.34 15.16
CA THR A 59 1.95 -17.86 16.00
C THR A 59 0.69 -17.01 15.82
N ALA A 60 -0.50 -17.60 15.93
CA ALA A 60 -1.77 -16.88 15.79
C ALA A 60 -1.85 -15.62 16.67
N ARG A 61 -1.25 -15.66 17.87
CA ARG A 61 -1.16 -14.51 18.78
C ARG A 61 -0.22 -13.42 18.27
N GLU A 62 0.96 -13.77 17.78
CA GLU A 62 1.93 -12.83 17.17
C GLU A 62 1.35 -12.19 15.89
N ALA A 63 0.75 -13.02 15.03
CA ALA A 63 0.13 -12.57 13.78
C ALA A 63 -1.02 -11.59 14.04
N LYS A 64 -1.91 -11.91 15.00
CA LYS A 64 -3.03 -11.03 15.35
C LYS A 64 -2.59 -9.72 15.98
N VAL A 65 -1.56 -9.74 16.85
CA VAL A 65 -0.96 -8.51 17.39
C VAL A 65 -0.41 -7.63 16.27
N LEU A 66 0.33 -8.19 15.30
CA LEU A 66 0.86 -7.43 14.16
C LEU A 66 -0.25 -6.91 13.24
N ARG A 67 -1.25 -7.73 12.90
CA ARG A 67 -2.39 -7.31 12.07
C ARG A 67 -3.13 -6.12 12.70
N MET A 68 -3.38 -6.17 14.00
CA MET A 68 -4.00 -5.06 14.73
C MET A 68 -3.11 -3.83 14.81
N ARG A 69 -1.80 -4.00 15.02
CA ARG A 69 -0.83 -2.90 15.12
C ARG A 69 -0.64 -2.13 13.82
N PHE A 70 -0.69 -2.83 12.69
CA PHE A 70 -0.42 -2.26 11.36
C PHE A 70 -1.68 -2.12 10.50
N GLY A 71 -2.86 -2.46 11.02
CA GLY A 71 -4.13 -2.42 10.25
C GLY A 71 -4.20 -3.43 9.11
N ILE A 72 -3.40 -4.50 9.13
CA ILE A 72 -3.35 -5.47 8.02
C ILE A 72 -4.63 -6.33 8.04
N GLY A 73 -5.50 -6.09 7.06
CA GLY A 73 -6.82 -6.73 6.99
C GLY A 73 -7.85 -6.15 7.96
N MET A 74 -7.60 -4.94 8.49
CA MET A 74 -8.51 -4.22 9.38
C MET A 74 -8.68 -2.78 8.91
N ASN A 75 -9.80 -2.14 9.26
CA ASN A 75 -10.09 -0.78 8.84
C ASN A 75 -9.22 0.28 9.54
N ASN A 76 -8.72 -0.02 10.75
CA ASN A 76 -7.92 0.90 11.56
C ASN A 76 -6.77 0.18 12.26
N ASP A 77 -5.64 0.87 12.41
CA ASP A 77 -4.55 0.48 13.29
C ASP A 77 -4.93 0.72 14.76
N HIS A 78 -4.39 -0.11 15.65
CA HIS A 78 -4.64 -0.04 17.08
C HIS A 78 -3.36 0.29 17.83
N THR A 79 -3.48 1.09 18.88
CA THR A 79 -2.38 1.42 19.78
C THR A 79 -1.95 0.21 20.62
N LEU A 80 -0.72 0.24 21.16
CA LEU A 80 -0.22 -0.83 22.05
C LEU A 80 -1.12 -1.06 23.28
N GLU A 81 -1.80 -0.01 23.75
CA GLU A 81 -2.72 -0.10 24.90
C GLU A 81 -4.04 -0.77 24.52
N GLU A 82 -4.62 -0.45 23.37
CA GLU A 82 -5.85 -1.08 22.88
C GLU A 82 -5.64 -2.55 22.56
N VAL A 83 -4.52 -2.88 21.92
CA VAL A 83 -4.13 -4.28 21.70
C VAL A 83 -3.90 -4.98 23.04
N GLY A 84 -3.22 -4.32 24.00
CA GLY A 84 -3.02 -4.86 25.35
C GLY A 84 -4.33 -5.20 26.05
N LYS A 85 -5.32 -4.29 26.00
CA LYS A 85 -6.66 -4.51 26.56
C LYS A 85 -7.38 -5.70 25.92
N GLN A 86 -7.32 -5.88 24.60
CA GLN A 86 -7.97 -7.01 23.93
C GLN A 86 -7.34 -8.37 24.23
N PHE A 87 -6.02 -8.39 24.47
CA PHE A 87 -5.28 -9.61 24.78
C PHE A 87 -5.13 -9.88 26.28
N ASP A 88 -5.75 -9.04 27.12
CA ASP A 88 -5.63 -9.02 28.58
C ASP A 88 -4.17 -9.08 29.07
N VAL A 89 -3.33 -8.24 28.45
CA VAL A 89 -1.90 -8.15 28.74
C VAL A 89 -1.46 -6.70 28.83
N THR A 90 -0.34 -6.49 29.53
CA THR A 90 0.26 -5.17 29.65
C THR A 90 0.75 -4.64 28.31
N ARG A 91 0.81 -3.32 28.18
CA ARG A 91 1.41 -2.62 27.04
C ARG A 91 2.82 -3.13 26.72
N GLU A 92 3.65 -3.32 27.74
CA GLU A 92 5.01 -3.80 27.55
C GLU A 92 5.05 -5.25 27.03
N ARG A 93 4.07 -6.08 27.42
CA ARG A 93 3.96 -7.43 26.88
C ARG A 93 3.67 -7.44 25.38
N ILE A 94 2.82 -6.53 24.89
CA ILE A 94 2.59 -6.36 23.45
C ILE A 94 3.87 -5.91 22.75
N ARG A 95 4.61 -4.96 23.32
CA ARG A 95 5.90 -4.50 22.77
C ARG A 95 6.92 -5.64 22.65
N GLN A 96 7.00 -6.52 23.65
CA GLN A 96 7.87 -7.70 23.60
C GLN A 96 7.46 -8.69 22.50
N ILE A 97 6.15 -8.93 22.33
CA ILE A 97 5.62 -9.81 21.28
C ILE A 97 5.94 -9.24 19.90
N GLU A 98 5.75 -7.92 19.71
CA GLU A 98 6.10 -7.23 18.47
C GLU A 98 7.60 -7.35 18.16
N ALA A 99 8.47 -7.04 19.11
CA ALA A 99 9.91 -7.16 18.92
C ALA A 99 10.34 -8.60 18.59
N LYS A 100 9.73 -9.59 19.26
CA LYS A 100 9.98 -11.01 18.99
C LYS A 100 9.53 -11.41 17.58
N ALA A 101 8.35 -10.96 17.16
CA ALA A 101 7.82 -11.23 15.83
C ALA A 101 8.70 -10.57 14.76
N LEU A 102 9.03 -9.29 14.90
CA LEU A 102 9.94 -8.57 13.99
C LEU A 102 11.32 -9.22 13.91
N ARG A 103 11.82 -9.79 15.00
CA ARG A 103 13.07 -10.56 14.98
C ARG A 103 12.96 -11.84 14.15
N LYS A 104 11.83 -12.55 14.24
CA LYS A 104 11.54 -13.72 13.40
C LYS A 104 11.39 -13.35 11.92
N LEU A 105 10.80 -12.19 11.62
CA LEU A 105 10.63 -11.70 10.25
C LEU A 105 11.96 -11.30 9.59
N ARG A 106 12.91 -10.79 10.38
CA ARG A 106 14.26 -10.43 9.90
C ARG A 106 15.19 -11.62 9.67
N HIS A 107 14.76 -12.85 9.96
CA HIS A 107 15.59 -14.02 9.71
C HIS A 107 15.74 -14.25 8.19
N PRO A 108 16.95 -14.50 7.66
CA PRO A 108 17.25 -14.52 6.22
C PRO A 108 16.28 -15.41 5.43
N THR A 109 16.01 -16.62 5.92
CA THR A 109 15.10 -17.61 5.31
C THR A 109 13.66 -17.11 5.11
N ARG A 110 13.19 -16.15 5.91
CA ARG A 110 11.85 -15.55 5.79
C ARG A 110 11.91 -14.18 5.11
N SER A 111 13.01 -13.45 5.24
CA SER A 111 13.22 -12.18 4.55
C SER A 111 13.40 -12.33 3.05
N GLU A 112 13.85 -13.50 2.58
CA GLU A 112 13.94 -13.83 1.15
C GLU A 112 12.56 -13.84 0.48
N VAL A 113 11.51 -14.28 1.18
CA VAL A 113 10.12 -14.24 0.65
C VAL A 113 9.65 -12.80 0.44
N LEU A 114 9.94 -11.89 1.39
CA LEU A 114 9.65 -10.44 1.21
C LEU A 114 10.41 -9.85 0.03
N LYS A 115 11.72 -10.11 -0.04
CA LYS A 115 12.59 -9.59 -1.10
C LYS A 115 12.21 -10.14 -2.47
N ALA A 116 11.85 -11.42 -2.54
CA ALA A 116 11.40 -12.07 -3.76
C ALA A 116 10.09 -11.48 -4.27
N SER A 117 9.12 -11.15 -3.40
CA SER A 117 7.89 -10.48 -3.84
C SER A 117 8.15 -9.09 -4.44
N CYS A 118 9.12 -8.34 -3.89
CA CYS A 118 9.54 -7.05 -4.46
C CYS A 118 10.33 -7.19 -5.77
N MET A 119 10.98 -8.33 -6.03
CA MET A 119 11.84 -8.56 -7.20
C MET A 119 11.17 -9.36 -8.33
N ASN A 120 10.12 -10.14 -8.02
CA ASN A 120 9.46 -11.01 -9.01
C ASN A 120 8.60 -10.26 -10.03
N ASN A 121 8.38 -8.95 -9.87
CA ASN A 121 7.61 -8.16 -10.84
C ASN A 121 8.47 -7.60 -11.99
N SER A 122 9.79 -7.84 -11.99
CA SER A 122 10.69 -7.44 -13.09
C SER A 122 10.82 -8.48 -14.21
N PHE A 123 10.16 -9.64 -14.11
CA PHE A 123 10.31 -10.75 -15.06
C PHE A 123 9.15 -10.92 -16.06
N ILE A 124 8.19 -9.99 -16.13
CA ILE A 124 7.08 -10.01 -17.12
C ILE A 124 7.30 -8.97 -18.23
N TYR A 125 8.54 -8.58 -18.48
CA TYR A 125 8.94 -7.80 -19.66
C TYR A 125 9.82 -8.67 -20.57
N TYR A 126 9.25 -9.69 -21.20
CA TYR A 126 9.76 -10.30 -22.44
C TYR A 126 8.62 -10.97 -23.19
#